data_AF-A0A9W6U7B1-F1
#
_entry.id   AF-A0A9W6U7B1-F1
#
_cell.length_a   1.000
_cell.length_b   1.000
_cell.length_c   1.000
_cell.angle_alpha   90.00
_cell.angle_beta   90.00
_cell.angle_gamma   90.00
#
_symmetry.space_group_name_H-M   'P 1'
#
loop_
_entity.id
_entity.type
_entity.pdbx_description
1 polymer ?
#
loop_
_entity_poly.entity_id
_entity_poly.type
_entity_poly.pdbx_seq_one_letter_code
_entity_poly.pdbx_strand_id
1 'polypeptide(L)'
;MSSVSSEVGRRAVPEECTALLTIKIGDVSRTSRKHLTLLTFSFLLSEGLDVFRAKVDACTEKALESFRGERHVREDPALYMRPGAHSKQAELVELTHENFESRVARSYKNYLKRKTDEPFQCEVYVYVQKVVPLRRRRLKAEITTSSAGDVLHGDFTHSQRLDAGELAGEGDAASGIKRKRSAESHEVDEQPQRLRSLQGQQPDDGYYRTVRMVVNGAVVPVQVNVQDLLACFTVFQQQTPLGSTGEDALRNNGAAGADDLHG
;
A
#
# COMPACT_ATOMS: atom_id res chain seq x y z
N MET A 1 -12.88 32.07 43.11
CA MET A 1 -12.78 32.48 41.69
C MET A 1 -11.78 31.54 41.04
N SER A 2 -12.23 30.54 40.28
CA SER A 2 -11.37 29.42 39.85
C SER A 2 -11.70 28.92 38.44
N SER A 3 -11.50 29.78 37.44
CA SER A 3 -11.78 29.46 36.02
C SER A 3 -10.76 30.10 35.09
N VAL A 4 -9.50 29.60 35.07
CA VAL A 4 -8.44 30.14 34.19
C VAL A 4 -7.56 29.08 33.52
N SER A 5 -7.80 27.77 33.73
CA SER A 5 -6.88 26.70 33.31
C SER A 5 -7.30 25.91 32.05
N SER A 6 -8.43 26.26 31.42
CA SER A 6 -9.09 25.40 30.42
C SER A 6 -8.92 25.81 28.95
N GLU A 7 -8.35 26.98 28.64
CA GLU A 7 -8.23 27.45 27.24
C GLU A 7 -6.98 26.93 26.52
N VAL A 8 -5.87 26.71 27.24
CA VAL A 8 -4.59 26.30 26.64
C VAL A 8 -4.68 24.93 25.97
N GLY A 9 -5.44 23.99 26.55
CA GLY A 9 -5.64 22.65 26.01
C GLY A 9 -6.44 22.59 24.70
N ARG A 10 -7.26 23.59 24.38
CA ARG A 10 -8.16 23.57 23.20
C ARG A 10 -7.46 23.81 21.84
N ARG A 11 -6.15 24.05 21.85
CA ARG A 11 -5.33 24.29 20.64
C ARG A 11 -4.26 23.23 20.38
N ALA A 12 -4.01 22.36 21.35
CA ALA A 12 -3.14 21.19 21.17
C ALA A 12 -3.90 20.11 20.40
N VAL A 13 -3.17 19.28 19.66
CA VAL A 13 -3.76 18.08 19.04
C VAL A 13 -4.12 17.10 20.17
N PRO A 14 -5.30 16.45 20.13
CA PRO A 14 -5.58 15.33 21.02
C PRO A 14 -4.54 14.23 20.85
N GLU A 15 -4.07 13.66 21.96
CA GLU A 15 -3.11 12.56 21.92
C GLU A 15 -3.73 11.32 21.25
N GLU A 16 -4.95 10.96 21.63
CA GLU A 16 -5.77 9.98 20.90
C GLU A 16 -6.53 10.67 19.76
N CYS A 17 -6.33 10.19 18.54
CA CYS A 17 -6.96 10.70 17.32
C CYS A 17 -7.66 9.57 16.54
N THR A 18 -8.72 9.93 15.83
CA THR A 18 -9.38 9.02 14.87
C THR A 18 -8.85 9.29 13.46
N ALA A 19 -8.38 8.25 12.77
CA ALA A 19 -8.05 8.30 11.35
C ALA A 19 -9.27 7.93 10.50
N LEU A 20 -9.40 8.59 9.35
CA LEU A 20 -10.34 8.24 8.28
C LEU A 20 -9.54 7.74 7.07
N LEU A 21 -9.41 6.42 6.97
CA LEU A 21 -8.65 5.75 5.93
C LEU A 21 -9.53 5.55 4.69
N THR A 22 -9.16 6.20 3.58
CA THR A 22 -9.77 5.97 2.26
C THR A 22 -8.85 5.12 1.40
N ILE A 23 -9.29 3.91 1.06
CA ILE A 23 -8.54 2.99 0.19
C ILE A 23 -8.98 3.22 -1.25
N LYS A 24 -8.13 3.83 -2.08
CA LYS A 24 -8.43 4.19 -3.48
C LYS A 24 -7.94 3.14 -4.46
N ILE A 25 -8.71 2.88 -5.51
CA ILE A 25 -8.33 1.97 -6.59
C ILE A 25 -7.60 2.76 -7.68
N GLY A 26 -6.39 2.34 -8.04
CA GLY A 26 -5.53 2.98 -9.03
C GLY A 26 -4.22 3.47 -8.43
N ASP A 27 -3.75 4.62 -8.91
CA ASP A 27 -2.45 5.22 -8.62
C ASP A 27 -2.66 6.64 -8.06
N VAL A 28 -1.79 7.11 -7.16
CA VAL A 28 -1.77 8.49 -6.66
C VAL A 28 -1.58 9.50 -7.79
N SER A 29 -0.79 9.17 -8.82
CA SER A 29 -0.47 10.04 -9.96
C SER A 29 -1.66 10.34 -10.88
N ARG A 30 -2.68 9.45 -10.88
CA ARG A 30 -3.87 9.54 -11.75
C ARG A 30 -5.12 9.79 -10.94
N THR A 31 -6.00 10.68 -11.39
CA THR A 31 -7.25 10.98 -10.67
C THR A 31 -8.10 9.72 -10.49
N SER A 32 -8.12 9.17 -9.27
CA SER A 32 -8.91 8.01 -8.91
C SER A 32 -10.26 8.46 -8.38
N ARG A 33 -11.33 8.00 -9.03
CA ARG A 33 -12.73 8.27 -8.65
C ARG A 33 -13.37 7.12 -7.86
N LYS A 34 -12.75 5.94 -7.84
CA LYS A 34 -13.29 4.73 -7.18
C LYS A 34 -12.47 4.40 -5.94
N HIS A 35 -13.11 4.37 -4.79
CA HIS A 35 -12.54 3.76 -3.58
C HIS A 35 -13.00 2.30 -3.46
N LEU A 36 -12.16 1.49 -2.83
CA LEU A 36 -12.46 0.10 -2.47
C LEU A 36 -13.32 0.08 -1.20
N THR A 37 -12.94 0.86 -0.20
CA THR A 37 -13.70 1.11 1.02
C THR A 37 -13.19 2.38 1.72
N LEU A 38 -13.90 2.79 2.75
CA LEU A 38 -13.54 3.84 3.70
C LEU A 38 -13.73 3.27 5.11
N LEU A 39 -12.71 3.43 5.96
CA LEU A 39 -12.63 2.84 7.30
C LEU A 39 -12.19 3.91 8.31
N THR A 40 -12.53 3.70 9.58
CA THR A 40 -12.01 4.48 10.71
C THR A 40 -11.30 3.59 11.72
N PHE A 41 -10.27 4.13 12.36
CA PHE A 41 -9.56 3.50 13.48
C PHE A 41 -8.94 4.58 14.40
N SER A 42 -8.72 4.27 15.67
CA SER A 42 -8.04 5.16 16.61
C SER A 42 -6.53 4.90 16.66
N PHE A 43 -5.76 5.94 16.92
CA PHE A 43 -4.30 5.90 17.10
C PHE A 43 -3.86 6.94 18.11
N LEU A 44 -2.73 6.71 18.77
CA LEU A 44 -2.08 7.70 19.61
C LEU A 44 -1.01 8.42 18.77
N LEU A 45 -0.86 9.72 18.93
CA LEU A 45 0.12 10.49 18.16
C LEU A 45 1.56 10.14 18.55
N SER A 46 1.80 9.88 19.84
CA SER A 46 3.07 9.46 20.43
C SER A 46 3.53 8.04 20.06
N GLU A 47 2.64 7.17 19.55
CA GLU A 47 3.04 5.89 18.95
C GLU A 47 3.85 6.09 17.65
N GLY A 48 3.76 7.26 17.03
CA GLY A 48 4.54 7.64 15.85
C GLY A 48 4.08 6.96 14.54
N LEU A 49 4.82 7.27 13.47
CA LEU A 49 4.43 6.90 12.11
C LEU A 49 4.50 5.39 11.83
N ASP A 50 5.39 4.63 12.48
CA ASP A 50 5.54 3.19 12.21
C ASP A 50 4.33 2.39 12.71
N VAL A 51 3.87 2.66 13.93
CA VAL A 51 2.66 2.06 14.48
C VAL A 51 1.43 2.53 13.69
N PHE A 52 1.40 3.80 13.29
CA PHE A 52 0.34 4.32 12.42
C PHE A 52 0.29 3.58 11.07
N ARG A 53 1.45 3.35 10.43
CA ARG A 53 1.58 2.56 9.20
C ARG A 53 1.10 1.13 9.41
N ALA A 54 1.57 0.44 10.45
CA ALA A 54 1.13 -0.92 10.76
C ALA A 54 -0.40 -1.03 10.97
N LYS A 55 -1.03 -0.04 11.63
CA LYS A 55 -2.48 0.05 11.76
C LYS A 55 -3.18 0.25 10.40
N VAL A 56 -2.69 1.15 9.56
CA VAL A 56 -3.22 1.34 8.18
C VAL A 56 -3.06 0.08 7.34
N ASP A 57 -1.92 -0.60 7.43
CA ASP A 57 -1.60 -1.79 6.65
C ASP A 57 -2.55 -2.94 7.04
N ALA A 58 -2.70 -3.22 8.34
CA ALA A 58 -3.66 -4.21 8.85
C ALA A 58 -5.12 -3.89 8.45
N CYS A 59 -5.54 -2.62 8.50
CA CYS A 59 -6.85 -2.20 7.99
C CYS A 59 -6.98 -2.40 6.47
N THR A 60 -5.91 -2.18 5.71
CA THR A 60 -5.88 -2.32 4.25
C THR A 60 -5.94 -3.79 3.84
N GLU A 61 -5.16 -4.66 4.46
CA GLU A 61 -5.14 -6.11 4.20
C GLU A 61 -6.52 -6.72 4.49
N LYS A 62 -7.08 -6.45 5.68
CA LYS A 62 -8.44 -6.89 6.04
C LYS A 62 -9.50 -6.41 5.06
N ALA A 63 -9.37 -5.19 4.53
CA ALA A 63 -10.27 -4.66 3.51
C ALA A 63 -10.11 -5.38 2.16
N LEU A 64 -8.88 -5.68 1.75
CA LEU A 64 -8.56 -6.41 0.51
C LEU A 64 -9.07 -7.86 0.56
N GLU A 65 -8.97 -8.54 1.71
CA GLU A 65 -9.50 -9.88 1.94
C GLU A 65 -11.04 -9.91 1.96
N SER A 66 -11.65 -8.89 2.58
CA SER A 66 -13.11 -8.76 2.68
C SER A 66 -13.76 -8.37 1.34
N PHE A 67 -13.01 -7.76 0.43
CA PHE A 67 -13.54 -7.23 -0.83
C PHE A 67 -14.06 -8.33 -1.76
N ARG A 68 -15.36 -8.30 -2.06
CA ARG A 68 -15.99 -9.23 -3.01
C ARG A 68 -15.82 -8.70 -4.43
N GLY A 69 -14.94 -9.33 -5.21
CA GLY A 69 -14.78 -9.05 -6.63
C GLY A 69 -13.37 -9.29 -7.12
N GLU A 70 -12.89 -8.39 -7.97
CA GLU A 70 -11.56 -8.45 -8.56
C GLU A 70 -10.47 -8.30 -7.48
N ARG A 71 -9.42 -9.13 -7.52
CA ARG A 71 -8.33 -9.06 -6.54
C ARG A 71 -7.58 -7.74 -6.72
N HIS A 72 -7.33 -7.04 -5.63
CA HIS A 72 -6.49 -5.85 -5.57
C HIS A 72 -5.24 -6.14 -4.73
N VAL A 73 -4.20 -5.34 -4.93
CA VAL A 73 -2.92 -5.41 -4.22
C VAL A 73 -2.44 -3.99 -3.92
N ARG A 74 -1.82 -3.78 -2.76
CA ARG A 74 -1.11 -2.53 -2.45
C ARG A 74 0.35 -2.70 -2.88
N GLU A 75 0.72 -2.03 -3.97
CA GLU A 75 2.11 -1.94 -4.43
C GLU A 75 2.82 -0.71 -3.87
N ASP A 76 2.07 0.36 -3.59
CA ASP A 76 2.58 1.60 -3.00
C ASP A 76 2.46 1.53 -1.46
N PRO A 77 3.58 1.48 -0.71
CA PRO A 77 3.56 1.52 0.75
C PRO A 77 3.27 2.93 1.30
N ALA A 78 3.37 3.99 0.49
CA ALA A 78 3.19 5.36 0.97
C ALA A 78 1.78 5.62 1.51
N LEU A 79 1.72 6.50 2.51
CA LEU A 79 0.49 7.02 3.09
C LEU A 79 0.36 8.49 2.72
N TYR A 80 -0.82 8.95 2.30
CA TYR A 80 -1.00 10.32 1.83
C TYR A 80 -2.03 11.09 2.66
N MET A 81 -1.78 12.38 2.88
CA MET A 81 -2.74 13.32 3.47
C MET A 81 -3.01 14.50 2.55
N ARG A 82 -4.23 15.06 2.65
CA ARG A 82 -4.56 16.36 2.03
C ARG A 82 -3.91 17.52 2.81
N PRO A 83 -3.25 18.48 2.15
CA PRO A 83 -2.80 19.72 2.79
C PRO A 83 -3.95 20.60 3.32
N GLY A 84 -5.10 20.58 2.66
CA GLY A 84 -6.29 21.35 3.04
C GLY A 84 -7.59 20.71 2.54
N ALA A 85 -8.72 21.24 3.01
CA ALA A 85 -10.07 20.68 2.79
C ALA A 85 -10.43 20.49 1.30
N HIS A 86 -9.97 21.41 0.45
CA HIS A 86 -10.27 21.44 -0.98
C HIS A 86 -9.08 21.02 -1.85
N SER A 87 -8.03 20.44 -1.25
CA SER A 87 -6.85 20.03 -2.00
C SER A 87 -7.14 18.92 -3.00
N LYS A 88 -6.60 19.09 -4.20
CA LYS A 88 -6.72 18.13 -5.31
C LYS A 88 -5.87 16.88 -5.04
N GLN A 89 -6.13 15.80 -5.77
CA GLN A 89 -5.34 14.57 -5.63
C GLN A 89 -3.85 14.79 -5.93
N ALA A 90 -3.51 15.61 -6.92
CA ALA A 90 -2.12 15.94 -7.25
C ALA A 90 -1.40 16.80 -6.19
N GLU A 91 -2.13 17.27 -5.16
CA GLU A 91 -1.59 18.02 -4.02
C GLU A 91 -1.49 17.12 -2.77
N LEU A 92 -1.81 15.83 -2.87
CA LEU A 92 -1.59 14.88 -1.77
C LEU A 92 -0.11 14.85 -1.39
N VAL A 93 0.17 14.82 -0.09
CA VAL A 93 1.53 14.76 0.43
C VAL A 93 1.73 13.45 1.17
N GLU A 94 2.82 12.75 0.84
CA GLU A 94 3.28 11.56 1.53
C GLU A 94 3.64 11.85 3.00
N LEU A 95 3.26 10.93 3.89
CA LEU A 95 3.63 10.94 5.30
C LEU A 95 5.00 10.32 5.52
N THR A 96 5.93 11.14 6.00
CA THR A 96 7.28 10.78 6.43
C THR A 96 7.42 11.05 7.93
N HIS A 97 8.42 10.45 8.59
CA HIS A 97 8.64 10.64 10.03
C HIS A 97 8.81 12.11 10.40
N GLU A 98 9.53 12.86 9.56
CA GLU A 98 9.76 14.30 9.71
C GLU A 98 8.48 15.15 9.64
N ASN A 99 7.44 14.66 8.95
CA ASN A 99 6.26 15.46 8.64
C ASN A 99 4.97 14.99 9.33
N PHE A 100 4.89 13.74 9.79
CA PHE A 100 3.67 13.09 10.31
C PHE A 100 2.91 13.94 11.33
N GLU A 101 3.51 14.22 12.49
CA GLU A 101 2.88 15.00 13.55
C GLU A 101 2.48 16.41 13.07
N SER A 102 3.36 17.06 12.28
CA SER A 102 3.09 18.40 11.74
C SER A 102 1.87 18.43 10.80
N ARG A 103 1.61 17.32 10.09
CA ARG A 103 0.48 17.14 9.18
C ARG A 103 -0.81 16.87 9.95
N VAL A 104 -0.78 15.98 10.95
CA VAL A 104 -1.92 15.76 11.86
C VAL A 104 -2.28 17.07 12.57
N ALA A 105 -1.29 17.79 13.11
CA ALA A 105 -1.50 19.07 13.78
C ALA A 105 -2.06 20.17 12.86
N ARG A 106 -1.63 20.21 11.60
CA ARG A 106 -2.20 21.12 10.60
C ARG A 106 -3.63 20.74 10.24
N SER A 107 -3.94 19.45 10.12
CA SER A 107 -5.29 18.95 9.90
C SER A 107 -6.23 19.34 11.05
N TYR A 108 -5.81 19.11 12.30
CA TYR A 108 -6.56 19.50 13.50
C TYR A 108 -6.79 21.02 13.59
N LYS A 109 -5.75 21.83 13.35
CA LYS A 109 -5.89 23.30 13.27
C LYS A 109 -6.82 23.77 12.16
N ASN A 110 -6.97 23.01 11.08
CA ASN A 110 -7.93 23.30 10.02
C ASN A 110 -9.35 22.84 10.38
N TYR A 111 -9.50 21.74 11.10
CA TYR A 111 -10.77 21.27 11.66
C TYR A 111 -11.37 22.31 12.63
N LEU A 112 -10.59 22.79 13.60
CA LEU A 112 -11.03 23.81 14.57
C LEU A 112 -11.57 25.11 13.92
N LYS A 113 -11.13 25.44 12.70
CA LYS A 113 -11.62 26.61 11.96
C LYS A 113 -13.00 26.39 11.32
N ARG A 114 -13.42 25.15 11.07
CA ARG A 114 -14.66 24.84 10.33
C ARG A 114 -15.93 25.06 11.15
N LYS A 115 -15.83 25.18 12.48
CA LYS A 115 -16.99 25.32 13.41
C LYS A 115 -18.09 24.28 13.14
N THR A 116 -17.67 23.04 12.92
CA THR A 116 -18.57 21.88 12.72
C THR A 116 -18.70 21.11 14.02
N ASP A 117 -19.84 20.44 14.20
CA ASP A 117 -20.13 19.55 15.34
C ASP A 117 -19.64 18.11 15.09
N GLU A 118 -19.24 17.80 13.85
CA GLU A 118 -18.62 16.51 13.51
C GLU A 118 -17.33 16.29 14.31
N PRO A 119 -17.02 15.06 14.75
CA PRO A 119 -15.76 14.76 15.43
C PRO A 119 -14.56 14.94 14.49
N PHE A 120 -13.41 15.32 15.04
CA PHE A 120 -12.17 15.39 14.26
C PHE A 120 -11.81 14.01 13.70
N GLN A 121 -11.57 13.96 12.39
CA GLN A 121 -11.04 12.79 11.71
C GLN A 121 -9.84 13.17 10.84
N CYS A 122 -8.75 12.41 10.99
CA CYS A 122 -7.52 12.58 10.23
C CYS A 122 -7.66 11.86 8.87
N GLU A 123 -7.99 12.61 7.80
CA GLU A 123 -8.11 12.07 6.43
C GLU A 123 -6.77 11.51 5.90
N VAL A 124 -6.69 10.19 5.72
CA VAL A 124 -5.53 9.48 5.17
C VAL A 124 -5.93 8.62 3.97
N TYR A 125 -5.06 8.57 2.96
CA TYR A 125 -5.30 7.90 1.68
C TYR A 125 -4.20 6.87 1.41
N VAL A 126 -4.61 5.70 0.93
CA VAL A 126 -3.74 4.66 0.36
C VAL A 126 -4.26 4.23 -1.01
N TYR A 127 -3.37 3.69 -1.83
CA TYR A 127 -3.66 3.32 -3.21
C TYR A 127 -3.43 1.83 -3.46
N VAL A 128 -4.41 1.18 -4.08
CA VAL A 128 -4.37 -0.25 -4.41
C VAL A 128 -4.63 -0.45 -5.89
N GLN A 129 -3.83 -1.30 -6.52
CA GLN A 129 -3.96 -1.62 -7.94
C GLN A 129 -4.76 -2.90 -8.12
N LYS A 130 -5.47 -3.01 -9.25
CA LYS A 130 -6.17 -4.23 -9.65
C LYS A 130 -5.15 -5.24 -10.17
N VAL A 131 -5.15 -6.44 -9.60
CA VAL A 131 -4.36 -7.56 -10.11
C VAL A 131 -4.98 -8.03 -11.42
N VAL A 132 -4.34 -7.70 -12.55
CA VAL A 132 -4.69 -8.27 -13.85
C VAL A 132 -3.99 -9.64 -13.94
N PRO A 133 -4.72 -10.76 -14.05
CA PRO A 133 -4.09 -12.06 -14.24
C PRO A 133 -3.29 -12.05 -15.53
N LEU A 134 -2.00 -12.40 -15.46
CA LEU A 134 -1.18 -12.60 -16.64
C LEU A 134 -1.85 -13.65 -17.53
N ARG A 135 -2.45 -13.20 -18.64
CA ARG A 135 -3.05 -14.10 -19.64
C ARG A 135 -1.93 -14.95 -20.22
N ARG A 136 -1.77 -16.18 -19.72
CA ARG A 136 -0.91 -17.20 -20.33
C ARG A 136 -1.33 -17.35 -21.79
N ARG A 137 -0.53 -16.78 -22.69
CA ARG A 137 -0.67 -16.95 -24.12
C ARG A 137 -0.59 -18.46 -24.36
N ARG A 138 -1.67 -19.08 -24.82
CA ARG A 138 -1.68 -20.51 -25.19
C ARG A 138 -0.68 -20.70 -26.32
N LEU A 139 0.55 -21.06 -25.98
CA LEU A 139 1.42 -21.76 -26.91
C LEU A 139 0.69 -23.06 -27.23
N LYS A 140 0.20 -23.16 -28.47
CA LYS A 140 -0.18 -24.44 -29.05
C LYS A 140 1.09 -25.28 -29.04
N ALA A 141 1.16 -26.26 -28.13
CA ALA A 141 2.05 -27.38 -28.33
C ALA A 141 1.47 -28.15 -29.53
N GLU A 142 2.03 -27.88 -30.70
CA GLU A 142 1.75 -28.65 -31.90
C GLU A 142 2.40 -30.02 -31.71
N ILE A 143 1.61 -30.95 -31.16
CA ILE A 143 2.02 -32.35 -31.04
C ILE A 143 1.97 -32.93 -32.46
N THR A 144 3.08 -32.82 -33.17
CA THR A 144 3.28 -33.51 -34.45
C THR A 144 3.45 -35.01 -34.16
N THR A 145 2.34 -35.73 -33.97
CA THR A 145 2.33 -37.19 -34.07
C THR A 145 2.64 -37.58 -35.50
N SER A 146 3.88 -37.98 -35.74
CA SER A 146 4.31 -38.62 -36.97
C SER A 146 3.74 -40.04 -37.06
N SER A 147 2.64 -40.19 -37.79
CA SER A 147 2.17 -41.48 -38.31
C SER A 147 2.00 -41.39 -39.82
N ALA A 148 2.60 -42.33 -40.54
CA ALA A 148 2.79 -42.24 -41.98
C ALA A 148 1.56 -42.69 -42.80
N GLY A 149 1.49 -42.19 -44.05
CA GLY A 149 0.80 -42.83 -45.17
C GLY A 149 -0.64 -42.40 -45.41
N ASP A 150 -0.86 -41.52 -46.40
CA ASP A 150 -1.38 -41.99 -47.70
C ASP A 150 -0.95 -41.05 -48.85
N VAL A 151 -1.14 -41.48 -50.10
CA VAL A 151 -0.50 -40.91 -51.31
C VAL A 151 -1.56 -40.58 -52.39
N LEU A 152 -1.20 -39.70 -53.35
CA LEU A 152 -1.94 -39.33 -54.60
C LEU A 152 -3.05 -38.27 -54.39
N HIS A 153 -3.35 -37.33 -55.31
CA HIS A 153 -2.89 -37.10 -56.70
C HIS A 153 -3.19 -35.64 -57.18
N GLY A 154 -2.49 -35.14 -58.22
CA GLY A 154 -2.92 -34.02 -59.10
C GLY A 154 -2.56 -32.59 -58.61
N ASP A 155 -1.47 -31.90 -59.03
CA ASP A 155 -1.04 -31.33 -60.34
C ASP A 155 -1.69 -30.01 -60.82
N PHE A 156 -0.78 -29.03 -61.09
CA PHE A 156 -0.71 -28.05 -62.21
C PHE A 156 -1.91 -27.10 -62.49
N THR A 157 -1.83 -25.76 -62.70
CA THR A 157 -0.88 -24.80 -63.33
C THR A 157 -1.17 -23.34 -62.88
N HIS A 158 -0.20 -22.42 -62.69
CA HIS A 158 0.30 -21.36 -63.63
C HIS A 158 -0.62 -20.14 -63.96
N SER A 159 0.02 -18.97 -64.16
CA SER A 159 -0.46 -17.65 -64.65
C SER A 159 -1.09 -16.70 -63.61
N GLN A 160 -0.46 -15.56 -63.28
CA GLN A 160 -0.35 -14.28 -64.03
C GLN A 160 -1.67 -13.51 -64.20
N ARG A 161 -1.77 -12.28 -63.62
CA ARG A 161 -2.02 -11.05 -64.38
C ARG A 161 -1.71 -9.75 -63.60
N LEU A 162 -1.72 -8.64 -64.34
CA LEU A 162 -1.23 -7.29 -64.04
C LEU A 162 -2.38 -6.28 -63.70
N ASP A 163 -1.95 -5.02 -63.54
CA ASP A 163 -2.68 -3.73 -63.58
C ASP A 163 -3.42 -3.28 -62.31
N ALA A 164 -3.36 -2.02 -61.81
CA ALA A 164 -2.92 -0.67 -62.26
C ALA A 164 -4.08 0.34 -62.42
N GLY A 165 -3.77 1.63 -62.21
CA GLY A 165 -4.73 2.74 -62.04
C GLY A 165 -5.09 2.94 -60.56
N GLU A 166 -4.69 3.99 -59.83
CA GLU A 166 -4.24 5.35 -60.16
C GLU A 166 -5.31 6.29 -60.76
N LEU A 167 -5.21 7.57 -60.34
CA LEU A 167 -6.04 8.77 -60.58
C LEU A 167 -7.07 9.07 -59.47
N ALA A 168 -7.27 10.30 -58.98
CA ALA A 168 -6.55 11.60 -58.95
C ALA A 168 -7.57 12.64 -58.39
N GLY A 169 -7.13 13.84 -58.01
CA GLY A 169 -7.98 14.93 -57.47
C GLY A 169 -7.70 15.20 -55.98
N GLU A 170 -6.72 16.01 -55.58
CA GLU A 170 -6.38 17.43 -55.90
C GLU A 170 -7.34 18.49 -55.31
N GLY A 171 -6.75 19.60 -54.84
CA GLY A 171 -7.40 20.75 -54.17
C GLY A 171 -6.92 20.95 -52.72
N ASP A 172 -5.73 21.51 -52.47
CA ASP A 172 -5.44 22.96 -52.21
C ASP A 172 -6.26 23.60 -51.05
N ALA A 173 -5.78 24.51 -50.18
CA ALA A 173 -4.53 25.29 -50.02
C ALA A 173 -4.55 25.95 -48.60
N ALA A 174 -3.53 26.57 -47.97
CA ALA A 174 -2.06 26.64 -48.07
C ALA A 174 -1.51 27.40 -46.81
N SER A 175 -0.17 27.65 -46.72
CA SER A 175 0.55 28.46 -45.69
C SER A 175 0.72 27.78 -44.30
N GLY A 176 1.87 27.77 -43.62
CA GLY A 176 3.05 28.65 -43.59
C GLY A 176 3.23 29.19 -42.14
N ILE A 177 4.40 29.44 -41.53
CA ILE A 177 5.80 29.52 -41.96
C ILE A 177 6.76 29.09 -40.82
N LYS A 178 7.91 28.54 -41.23
CA LYS A 178 9.14 28.18 -40.47
C LYS A 178 9.63 29.20 -39.41
N ARG A 179 10.30 28.70 -38.35
CA ARG A 179 11.69 29.12 -38.04
C ARG A 179 12.47 28.16 -37.12
N LYS A 180 13.66 27.73 -37.60
CA LYS A 180 14.73 27.06 -36.83
C LYS A 180 15.58 28.09 -36.07
N ARG A 181 16.20 27.66 -34.96
CA ARG A 181 17.60 28.00 -34.62
C ARG A 181 18.21 26.87 -33.77
N SER A 182 19.53 26.78 -33.76
CA SER A 182 20.33 25.61 -33.37
C SER A 182 21.72 26.03 -32.86
N ALA A 183 22.44 25.10 -32.20
CA ALA A 183 23.82 25.25 -31.67
C ALA A 183 23.95 26.25 -30.48
N GLU A 184 24.93 26.25 -29.55
CA GLU A 184 26.00 25.34 -29.06
C GLU A 184 26.53 25.97 -27.73
N SER A 185 27.38 25.41 -26.85
CA SER A 185 28.07 24.11 -26.65
C SER A 185 28.74 24.08 -25.24
N HIS A 186 29.26 22.92 -24.80
CA HIS A 186 30.49 22.77 -23.97
C HIS A 186 30.50 23.19 -22.47
N GLU A 187 30.51 22.21 -21.54
CA GLU A 187 31.37 22.13 -20.32
C GLU A 187 31.55 20.62 -19.99
N VAL A 188 32.70 20.01 -20.32
CA VAL A 188 33.84 19.64 -19.45
C VAL A 188 33.58 18.49 -18.45
N ASP A 189 34.28 17.37 -18.66
CA ASP A 189 34.47 16.24 -17.75
C ASP A 189 35.14 16.66 -16.43
N GLU A 190 34.65 16.16 -15.28
CA GLU A 190 35.52 15.67 -14.21
C GLU A 190 34.93 14.44 -13.51
N GLN A 191 35.74 13.38 -13.45
CA GLN A 191 35.51 12.18 -12.64
C GLN A 191 35.81 12.47 -11.16
N PRO A 192 35.16 11.75 -10.21
CA PRO A 192 35.90 10.62 -9.66
C PRO A 192 35.03 9.38 -9.40
N GLN A 193 35.47 8.24 -9.95
CA GLN A 193 35.09 6.94 -9.42
C GLN A 193 35.91 6.64 -8.17
N ARG A 194 35.27 6.15 -7.09
CA ARG A 194 35.60 4.88 -6.38
C ARG A 194 35.06 4.86 -4.94
N LEU A 195 33.91 4.23 -4.75
CA LEU A 195 33.67 3.16 -3.75
C LEU A 195 32.23 2.64 -3.86
N ARG A 196 31.94 1.92 -4.95
CA ARG A 196 30.78 1.01 -4.99
C ARG A 196 31.12 -0.20 -4.13
N SER A 197 30.62 -0.24 -2.90
CA SER A 197 30.62 -1.45 -2.09
C SER A 197 29.79 -2.52 -2.79
N LEU A 198 30.41 -3.65 -3.11
CA LEU A 198 29.78 -4.82 -3.71
C LEU A 198 28.69 -5.36 -2.78
N GLN A 199 27.42 -5.12 -3.09
CA GLN A 199 26.33 -5.93 -2.58
C GLN A 199 25.85 -6.82 -3.74
N GLY A 200 26.26 -8.08 -3.68
CA GLY A 200 26.11 -9.01 -4.79
C GLY A 200 24.64 -9.25 -5.14
N GLN A 201 24.33 -9.22 -6.43
CA GLN A 201 23.15 -9.87 -6.96
C GLN A 201 23.34 -11.39 -6.78
N GLN A 202 22.82 -11.97 -5.71
CA GLN A 202 22.59 -13.41 -5.65
C GLN A 202 21.30 -13.76 -6.42
N PRO A 203 21.22 -14.95 -7.04
CA PRO A 203 20.02 -15.38 -7.74
C PRO A 203 18.86 -15.58 -6.75
N ASP A 204 17.65 -15.32 -7.23
CA ASP A 204 16.40 -15.35 -6.46
C ASP A 204 15.92 -16.80 -6.26
N ASP A 205 16.72 -17.60 -5.54
CA ASP A 205 16.32 -18.92 -5.05
C ASP A 205 15.29 -18.74 -3.93
N GLY A 206 14.01 -18.67 -4.33
CA GLY A 206 12.87 -18.21 -3.53
C GLY A 206 12.53 -19.02 -2.27
N TYR A 207 13.40 -19.94 -1.84
CA TYR A 207 13.30 -20.74 -0.63
C TYR A 207 13.98 -20.10 0.59
N TYR A 208 15.09 -19.38 0.40
CA TYR A 208 15.85 -18.75 1.50
C TYR A 208 15.77 -17.22 1.46
N ARG A 209 15.54 -16.59 2.60
CA ARG A 209 15.55 -15.13 2.74
C ARG A 209 16.35 -14.68 3.96
N THR A 210 17.01 -13.53 3.84
CA THR A 210 17.79 -12.94 4.94
C THR A 210 16.87 -12.16 5.87
N VAL A 211 16.78 -12.60 7.13
CA VAL A 211 16.03 -11.94 8.21
C VAL A 211 17.02 -11.38 9.23
N ARG A 212 16.71 -10.24 9.84
CA ARG A 212 17.50 -9.66 10.93
C ARG A 212 17.03 -10.25 12.26
N MET A 213 17.92 -10.94 12.97
CA MET A 213 17.66 -11.51 14.29
C MET A 213 18.50 -10.84 15.36
N VAL A 214 17.97 -10.69 16.58
CA VAL A 214 18.75 -10.21 17.73
C VAL A 214 19.35 -11.41 18.45
N VAL A 215 20.68 -11.49 18.49
CA VAL A 215 21.41 -12.55 19.18
C VAL A 215 22.40 -11.87 20.13
N ASN A 216 22.31 -12.18 21.43
CA ASN A 216 23.13 -11.56 22.49
C ASN A 216 23.13 -10.02 22.46
N GLY A 217 22.01 -9.40 22.10
CA GLY A 217 21.86 -7.94 21.99
C GLY A 217 22.36 -7.32 20.68
N ALA A 218 23.01 -8.09 19.79
CA ALA A 218 23.44 -7.63 18.47
C ALA A 218 22.46 -8.03 17.37
N VAL A 219 22.23 -7.16 16.39
CA VAL A 219 21.39 -7.45 15.22
C VAL A 219 22.24 -8.11 14.13
N VAL A 220 21.95 -9.37 13.81
CA VAL A 220 22.70 -10.19 12.84
C VAL A 220 21.79 -10.60 11.66
N PRO A 221 22.25 -10.49 10.40
CA PRO A 221 21.53 -11.04 9.26
C PRO A 221 21.70 -12.57 9.22
N VAL A 222 20.58 -13.30 9.20
CA VAL A 222 20.53 -14.76 9.16
C VAL A 222 19.71 -15.20 7.95
N GLN A 223 20.22 -16.13 7.13
CA GLN A 223 19.42 -16.74 6.08
C GLN A 223 18.52 -17.83 6.68
N VAL A 224 17.21 -17.72 6.44
CA VAL A 224 16.20 -18.67 6.91
C VAL A 224 15.42 -19.22 5.73
N ASN A 225 15.07 -20.50 5.79
CA ASN A 225 14.13 -21.11 4.85
C ASN A 225 12.72 -20.59 5.18
N VAL A 226 12.03 -20.05 4.17
CA VAL A 226 10.68 -19.49 4.33
C VAL A 226 9.67 -20.59 4.70
N GLN A 227 9.85 -21.82 4.23
CA GLN A 227 8.94 -22.93 4.57
C GLN A 227 9.08 -23.34 6.04
N ASP A 228 10.31 -23.49 6.52
CA ASP A 228 10.58 -23.87 7.92
C ASP A 228 10.09 -22.78 8.88
N LEU A 229 10.30 -21.50 8.55
CA LEU A 229 9.82 -20.37 9.33
C LEU A 229 8.28 -20.38 9.45
N LEU A 230 7.56 -20.62 8.35
CA LEU A 230 6.09 -20.74 8.35
C LEU A 230 5.61 -21.95 9.15
N ALA A 231 6.31 -23.09 9.07
CA ALA A 231 6.00 -24.28 9.86
C ALA A 231 6.21 -24.06 11.37
N CYS A 232 7.23 -23.30 11.79
CA CYS A 232 7.40 -22.92 13.19
C CYS A 232 6.24 -22.06 13.71
N PHE A 233 5.71 -21.14 12.90
CA PHE A 233 4.55 -20.32 13.28
C PHE A 233 3.26 -21.13 13.44
N THR A 234 3.02 -22.16 12.64
CA THR A 234 1.81 -22.99 12.76
C THR A 234 1.85 -23.91 13.98
N VAL A 235 3.04 -24.37 14.39
CA VAL A 235 3.23 -25.14 15.64
C VAL A 235 2.99 -24.25 16.87
N PHE A 236 3.48 -23.01 16.86
CA PHE A 236 3.34 -22.11 18.01
C PHE A 236 1.88 -21.73 18.31
N GLN A 237 1.03 -21.59 17.29
CA GLN A 237 -0.41 -21.34 17.47
C GLN A 237 -1.17 -22.52 18.10
N GLN A 238 -0.63 -23.75 18.04
CA GLN A 238 -1.27 -24.93 18.64
C GLN A 238 -0.90 -25.13 20.12
N GLN A 239 0.04 -24.35 20.66
CA GLN A 239 0.56 -24.50 22.02
C GLN A 239 0.12 -23.42 23.01
N THR A 240 -0.94 -22.67 22.71
CA THR A 240 -1.72 -21.91 23.71
C THR A 240 -2.91 -22.73 24.21
N PRO A 241 -2.75 -23.58 25.24
CA PRO A 241 -3.90 -24.15 25.94
C PRO A 241 -4.66 -23.03 26.66
N LEU A 242 -5.99 -23.10 26.60
CA LEU A 242 -6.86 -22.22 27.37
C LEU A 242 -6.53 -22.36 28.86
N GLY A 243 -6.06 -21.26 29.47
CA GLY A 243 -5.77 -21.21 30.90
C GLY A 243 -7.05 -21.40 31.72
N SER A 244 -7.14 -22.56 32.38
CA SER A 244 -8.09 -22.85 33.45
C SER A 244 -8.25 -21.66 34.40
N THR A 245 -9.48 -21.16 34.53
CA THR A 245 -9.87 -20.18 35.55
C THR A 245 -9.85 -20.87 36.92
N GLY A 246 -8.83 -20.52 37.73
CA GLY A 246 -8.76 -20.96 39.12
C GLY A 246 -9.64 -20.10 40.03
N GLU A 247 -10.88 -20.53 40.26
CA GLU A 247 -11.71 -20.04 41.36
C GLU A 247 -11.51 -20.93 42.59
N ASP A 248 -10.50 -20.64 43.42
CA ASP A 248 -10.37 -21.29 44.75
C ASP A 248 -9.43 -20.51 45.70
N ALA A 249 -9.80 -19.26 46.05
CA ALA A 249 -9.07 -18.49 47.07
C ALA A 249 -9.88 -17.34 47.69
N LEU A 250 -10.87 -17.63 48.54
CA LEU A 250 -11.26 -16.71 49.63
C LEU A 250 -12.05 -17.43 50.73
N ARG A 251 -11.32 -17.99 51.69
CA ARG A 251 -11.89 -18.60 52.90
C ARG A 251 -11.55 -17.74 54.13
N ASN A 252 -12.58 -17.09 54.66
CA ASN A 252 -12.82 -16.84 56.09
C ASN A 252 -11.89 -15.87 56.87
N ASN A 253 -12.46 -14.80 57.46
CA ASN A 253 -12.33 -14.46 58.90
C ASN A 253 -13.11 -13.18 59.31
N GLY A 254 -13.68 -13.18 60.52
CA GLY A 254 -14.41 -12.04 61.15
C GLY A 254 -15.94 -12.12 60.95
N ALA A 255 -16.79 -12.62 61.86
CA ALA A 255 -16.85 -12.66 63.33
C ALA A 255 -17.34 -11.36 64.00
N ALA A 256 -18.35 -11.51 64.88
CA ALA A 256 -19.14 -10.49 65.61
C ALA A 256 -20.07 -9.61 64.73
N GLY A 257 -21.30 -9.27 65.15
CA GLY A 257 -22.01 -9.60 66.40
C GLY A 257 -23.53 -9.60 66.21
N ALA A 258 -24.27 -9.96 67.27
CA ALA A 258 -25.73 -9.94 67.30
C ALA A 258 -26.29 -8.53 67.58
N ASP A 259 -27.62 -8.47 67.74
CA ASP A 259 -28.49 -7.36 68.21
C ASP A 259 -29.33 -6.70 67.09
N ASP A 260 -30.58 -6.28 67.29
CA ASP A 260 -31.68 -6.82 68.12
C ASP A 260 -33.02 -6.25 67.54
N LEU A 261 -34.13 -6.47 68.23
CA LEU A 261 -35.51 -6.14 67.86
C LEU A 261 -35.87 -4.63 67.80
N HIS A 262 -37.03 -4.40 67.16
CA HIS A 262 -37.93 -3.23 67.23
C HIS A 262 -37.69 -2.00 66.33
N GLY A 263 -38.80 -1.57 65.70
CA GLY A 263 -38.94 -0.44 64.79
C GLY A 263 -40.21 -0.60 63.95
#